data_AF-A0A9E1UPR5-F1
#
_entry.id   AF-A0A9E1UPR5-F1
#
_cell.length_a   1.000
_cell.length_b   1.000
_cell.length_c   1.000
_cell.angle_alpha   90.00
_cell.angle_beta   90.00
_cell.angle_gamma   90.00
#
_symmetry.space_group_name_H-M   'P 1'
#
loop_
_entity.id
_entity.type
_entity.pdbx_description
1 polymer ?
#
loop_
_entity_poly.entity_id
_entity_poly.type
_entity_poly.pdbx_seq_one_letter_code
_entity_poly.pdbx_strand_id
1 'polypeptide(L)'
;MTWTLACVLAAQQPTPDFLPVTYRNPGLAVDLGVGLWAWPLPMDVDGDGDLDLVVACPDTPFNGTYWFENPGGSAFPVFRPPRRLDSGRANVRVSRLDGRLVMSTPWQLFSAFGGKGYGPATRIPIEGAIWEKDVRARANQWQFADLTGDGLEDLVVGIGDWHEYGWDNAFDAQGNWTRGPLHGHVYLVANVGEKGKPRFAGATKLAAGAAPL
;
A
#
# COMPACT_ATOMS: atom_id res chain seq x y z
N MET A 1 -10.55 73.45 1.12
CA MET A 1 -9.41 72.55 1.38
C MET A 1 -9.99 71.16 1.58
N THR A 2 -10.00 70.36 0.51
CA THR A 2 -10.72 69.09 0.42
C THR A 2 -9.71 67.96 0.62
N TRP A 3 -9.88 67.14 1.66
CA TRP A 3 -9.03 65.98 1.89
C TRP A 3 -9.68 64.76 1.25
N THR A 4 -9.02 64.19 0.25
CA THR A 4 -9.40 62.89 -0.32
C THR A 4 -8.72 61.80 0.50
N LEU A 5 -9.49 61.00 1.25
CA LEU A 5 -8.99 59.77 1.86
C LEU A 5 -8.83 58.72 0.76
N ALA A 6 -7.59 58.30 0.48
CA ALA A 6 -7.33 57.12 -0.33
C ALA A 6 -7.33 55.89 0.58
N CYS A 7 -8.36 55.05 0.46
CA CYS A 7 -8.41 53.76 1.13
C CYS A 7 -7.57 52.77 0.31
N VAL A 8 -6.36 52.45 0.76
CA VAL A 8 -5.58 51.36 0.17
C VAL A 8 -6.09 50.06 0.77
N LEU A 9 -6.98 49.38 0.05
CA LEU A 9 -7.31 47.98 0.33
C LEU A 9 -6.12 47.12 -0.11
N ALA A 10 -5.24 46.80 0.83
CA ALA A 10 -4.28 45.72 0.64
C ALA A 10 -5.06 44.40 0.70
N ALA A 11 -5.45 43.85 -0.44
CA ALA A 11 -5.94 42.49 -0.51
C ALA A 11 -4.78 41.55 -0.15
N GLN A 12 -4.81 40.95 1.05
CA GLN A 12 -4.00 39.78 1.35
C GLN A 12 -4.36 38.71 0.31
N GLN A 13 -3.44 38.43 -0.60
CA GLN A 13 -3.58 37.28 -1.49
C GLN A 13 -3.65 36.04 -0.60
N PRO A 14 -4.66 35.16 -0.77
CA PRO A 14 -4.70 33.91 -0.02
C PRO A 14 -3.42 33.15 -0.32
N THR A 15 -2.61 32.88 0.71
CA THR A 15 -1.51 31.94 0.60
C THR A 15 -2.12 30.61 0.21
N PRO A 16 -1.69 29.97 -0.89
CA PRO A 16 -2.18 28.64 -1.23
C PRO A 16 -1.93 27.70 -0.04
N ASP A 17 -2.97 26.97 0.37
CA ASP A 17 -2.86 25.98 1.45
C ASP A 17 -1.78 24.92 1.17
N PHE A 18 -1.44 24.73 -0.12
CA PHE A 18 -0.36 23.85 -0.57
C PHE A 18 0.54 24.59 -1.57
N LEU A 19 1.80 24.75 -1.21
CA LEU A 19 2.85 25.21 -2.12
C LEU A 19 3.60 23.99 -2.68
N PRO A 20 3.84 23.92 -4.01
CA PRO A 20 4.70 22.89 -4.58
C PRO A 20 6.08 22.89 -3.92
N VAL A 21 6.55 21.72 -3.50
CA VAL A 21 7.91 21.58 -2.94
C VAL A 21 8.93 21.68 -4.08
N THR A 22 9.86 22.63 -3.98
CA THR A 22 10.94 22.76 -4.97
C THR A 22 12.04 21.73 -4.71
N TYR A 23 12.67 21.24 -5.78
CA TYR A 23 13.87 20.41 -5.67
C TYR A 23 14.97 21.15 -4.88
N ARG A 24 15.73 20.43 -4.04
CA ARG A 24 16.72 20.99 -3.10
C ARG A 24 16.14 22.09 -2.20
N ASN A 25 15.06 21.78 -1.49
CA ASN A 25 14.48 22.68 -0.51
C ASN A 25 15.33 22.72 0.78
N PRO A 26 16.04 23.82 1.10
CA PRO A 26 16.85 23.90 2.33
C PRO A 26 15.99 23.91 3.60
N GLY A 27 14.70 24.26 3.48
CA GLY A 27 13.73 24.23 4.58
C GLY A 27 13.01 22.89 4.72
N LEU A 28 13.46 21.83 4.04
CA LEU A 28 12.90 20.49 4.21
C LEU A 28 13.13 20.01 5.64
N ALA A 29 12.06 19.84 6.41
CA ALA A 29 12.14 19.37 7.80
C ALA A 29 12.49 17.88 7.86
N VAL A 30 11.81 17.05 7.07
CA VAL A 30 12.02 15.60 6.99
C VAL A 30 11.84 15.12 5.54
N ASP A 31 12.71 14.20 5.11
CA ASP A 31 12.62 13.51 3.82
C ASP A 31 11.93 12.14 4.00
N LEU A 32 10.80 11.95 3.31
CA LEU A 32 10.05 10.68 3.30
C LEU A 32 10.47 9.76 2.14
N GLY A 33 11.54 10.10 1.42
CA GLY A 33 12.05 9.34 0.29
C GLY A 33 12.58 7.97 0.69
N VAL A 34 11.98 6.91 0.15
CA VAL A 34 12.42 5.52 0.39
C VAL A 34 12.88 4.78 -0.86
N GLY A 35 12.76 5.40 -2.04
CA GLY A 35 13.18 4.83 -3.33
C GLY A 35 12.01 4.47 -4.26
N LEU A 36 12.32 3.66 -5.28
CA LEU A 36 11.37 3.24 -6.30
C LEU A 36 10.52 2.05 -5.79
N TRP A 37 9.23 1.98 -6.13
CA TRP A 37 8.32 0.90 -5.68
C TRP A 37 8.07 0.85 -4.16
N ALA A 38 7.63 1.98 -3.61
CA ALA A 38 7.19 2.08 -2.22
C ALA A 38 5.89 1.31 -1.94
N TRP A 39 5.84 0.66 -0.78
CA TRP A 39 4.71 -0.07 -0.22
C TRP A 39 4.36 0.56 1.14
N PRO A 40 3.41 1.51 1.19
CA PRO A 40 3.00 2.16 2.43
C PRO A 40 2.14 1.22 3.29
N LEU A 41 2.37 1.27 4.60
CA LEU A 41 1.75 0.45 5.62
C LEU A 41 1.34 1.36 6.80
N PRO A 42 0.22 2.08 6.70
CA PRO A 42 -0.25 2.93 7.79
C PRO A 42 -0.61 2.07 9.00
N MET A 43 0.03 2.30 10.13
CA MET A 43 -0.18 1.55 11.37
C MET A 43 0.37 2.32 12.58
N ASP A 44 -0.11 2.00 13.76
CA ASP A 44 0.43 2.48 15.04
C ASP A 44 1.60 1.56 15.46
N VAL A 45 2.85 2.02 15.34
CA VAL A 45 4.06 1.21 15.59
C VAL A 45 4.49 1.27 17.05
N ASP A 46 4.32 2.42 17.71
CA ASP A 46 4.73 2.64 19.10
C ASP A 46 3.60 2.49 20.13
N GLY A 47 2.36 2.36 19.69
CA GLY A 47 1.20 2.07 20.51
C GLY A 47 0.60 3.32 21.17
N ASP A 48 0.90 4.51 20.67
CA ASP A 48 0.40 5.77 21.24
C ASP A 48 -1.01 6.15 20.75
N GLY A 49 -1.56 5.39 19.81
CA GLY A 49 -2.92 5.51 19.30
C GLY A 49 -3.07 6.37 18.06
N ASP A 50 -1.99 6.97 17.57
CA ASP A 50 -1.98 7.62 16.27
C ASP A 50 -1.39 6.71 15.17
N LEU A 51 -1.68 7.03 13.90
CA LEU A 51 -1.14 6.24 12.80
C LEU A 51 0.19 6.80 12.35
N ASP A 52 1.22 5.98 12.45
CA ASP A 52 2.51 6.20 11.82
C ASP A 52 2.48 5.91 10.33
N LEU A 53 3.54 6.35 9.66
CA LEU A 53 3.86 5.93 8.30
C LEU A 53 4.99 4.91 8.34
N VAL A 54 4.69 3.66 8.00
CA VAL A 54 5.72 2.67 7.63
C VAL A 54 5.74 2.53 6.12
N VAL A 55 6.92 2.47 5.52
CA VAL A 55 7.07 2.25 4.08
C VAL A 55 8.13 1.19 3.80
N ALA A 56 7.72 0.10 3.17
CA ALA A 56 8.63 -0.90 2.65
C ALA A 56 9.00 -0.57 1.19
N CYS A 57 10.27 -0.63 0.86
CA CYS A 57 10.77 -0.38 -0.48
C CYS A 57 11.84 -1.45 -0.79
N PRO A 58 11.54 -2.46 -1.61
CA PRO A 58 12.50 -3.49 -1.99
C PRO A 58 13.51 -3.02 -3.05
N ASP A 59 13.31 -1.85 -3.65
CA ASP A 59 14.15 -1.34 -4.73
C ASP A 59 15.20 -0.34 -4.22
N THR A 60 15.92 0.21 -5.17
CA THR A 60 16.92 1.26 -5.05
C THR A 60 16.29 2.63 -4.78
N PRO A 61 17.06 3.58 -4.22
CA PRO A 61 18.45 3.43 -3.80
C PRO A 61 18.61 2.85 -2.38
N PHE A 62 17.54 2.76 -1.58
CA PHE A 62 17.68 2.57 -0.15
C PHE A 62 17.33 1.18 0.39
N ASN A 63 16.59 0.34 -0.36
CA ASN A 63 16.15 -1.01 0.01
C ASN A 63 15.96 -1.25 1.53
N GLY A 64 14.75 -1.01 2.01
CA GLY A 64 14.44 -1.15 3.44
C GLY A 64 12.97 -1.00 3.75
N THR A 65 12.64 -1.30 5.00
CA THR A 65 11.38 -0.90 5.63
C THR A 65 11.69 0.23 6.61
N TYR A 66 11.06 1.37 6.42
CA TYR A 66 11.32 2.59 7.17
C TYR A 66 10.09 3.00 7.95
N TRP A 67 10.28 3.35 9.21
CA TRP A 67 9.24 3.94 10.07
C TRP A 67 9.49 5.44 10.21
N PHE A 68 8.43 6.19 9.95
CA PHE A 68 8.33 7.62 10.16
C PHE A 68 7.29 7.83 11.26
N GLU A 69 7.79 8.13 12.46
CA GLU A 69 6.96 8.30 13.65
C GLU A 69 6.13 9.57 13.52
N ASN A 70 4.83 9.45 13.70
CA ASN A 70 3.95 10.58 13.85
C ASN A 70 4.04 11.06 15.31
N PRO A 71 4.48 12.31 15.59
CA PRO A 71 4.56 12.84 16.95
C PRO A 71 3.21 13.28 17.54
N GLY A 72 2.11 13.02 16.83
CA GLY A 72 0.78 13.51 17.16
C GLY A 72 0.59 15.03 16.99
N GLY A 73 -0.48 15.52 17.60
CA GLY A 73 -0.77 16.95 17.78
C GLY A 73 -1.64 17.62 16.71
N SER A 74 -1.58 17.21 15.44
CA SER A 74 -2.42 17.81 14.38
C SER A 74 -2.86 16.80 13.31
N ALA A 75 -3.82 17.18 12.47
CA ALA A 75 -4.27 16.37 11.33
C ALA A 75 -3.21 16.26 10.21
N PHE A 76 -2.19 17.12 10.22
CA PHE A 76 -1.09 17.15 9.25
C PHE A 76 0.25 17.22 9.98
N PRO A 77 0.64 16.14 10.70
CA PRO A 77 1.86 16.14 11.49
C PRO A 77 3.09 16.20 10.59
N VAL A 78 4.17 16.81 11.10
CA VAL A 78 5.51 16.62 10.55
C VAL A 78 6.08 15.36 11.18
N PHE A 79 6.17 14.29 10.40
CA PHE A 79 6.77 13.02 10.85
C PHE A 79 8.22 13.24 11.32
N ARG A 80 8.70 12.35 12.21
CA ARG A 80 10.10 12.30 12.60
C ARG A 80 10.99 11.69 11.49
N PRO A 81 12.31 11.95 11.52
CA PRO A 81 13.24 11.34 10.57
C PRO A 81 13.13 9.80 10.50
N PRO A 82 13.36 9.18 9.32
CA PRO A 82 13.17 7.76 9.12
C PRO A 82 14.06 6.91 10.04
N ARG A 83 13.46 5.86 10.58
CA ARG A 83 14.19 4.76 11.22
C ARG A 83 14.05 3.50 10.37
N ARG A 84 15.18 2.96 9.91
CA ARG A 84 15.18 1.68 9.20
C ARG A 84 14.89 0.54 10.18
N LEU A 85 13.84 -0.23 9.91
CA LEU A 85 13.39 -1.35 10.74
C LEU A 85 13.85 -2.71 10.20
N ASP A 86 13.81 -2.91 8.88
CA ASP A 86 14.09 -4.21 8.24
C ASP A 86 14.51 -4.00 6.76
N SER A 87 14.75 -5.08 6.02
CA SER A 87 14.82 -5.09 4.56
C SER A 87 13.49 -4.72 3.89
N GLY A 88 13.57 -4.25 2.64
CA GLY A 88 12.39 -3.98 1.84
C GLY A 88 11.67 -5.28 1.45
N ARG A 89 10.34 -5.23 1.38
CA ARG A 89 9.50 -6.36 0.98
C ARG A 89 8.51 -5.92 -0.08
N ALA A 90 8.54 -6.59 -1.24
CA ALA A 90 7.61 -6.31 -2.32
C ALA A 90 6.21 -6.84 -1.98
N ASN A 91 5.19 -6.08 -2.39
CA ASN A 91 3.77 -6.42 -2.23
C ASN A 91 3.30 -6.67 -0.80
N VAL A 92 4.07 -6.23 0.20
CA VAL A 92 3.64 -6.32 1.58
C VAL A 92 2.38 -5.48 1.79
N ARG A 93 1.42 -6.03 2.54
CA ARG A 93 0.20 -5.34 2.95
C ARG A 93 0.01 -5.42 4.45
N VAL A 94 -0.63 -4.41 5.02
CA VAL A 94 -1.16 -4.43 6.39
C VAL A 94 -2.64 -4.79 6.33
N SER A 95 -3.10 -5.58 7.31
CA SER A 95 -4.50 -5.97 7.49
C SER A 95 -4.75 -6.41 8.94
N ARG A 96 -5.97 -6.85 9.24
CA ARG A 96 -6.31 -7.43 10.56
C ARG A 96 -6.75 -8.87 10.39
N LEU A 97 -6.37 -9.71 11.34
CA LEU A 97 -6.79 -11.10 11.45
C LEU A 97 -7.06 -11.40 12.92
N ASP A 98 -8.27 -11.86 13.23
CA ASP A 98 -8.76 -12.03 14.62
C ASP A 98 -8.61 -10.73 15.46
N GLY A 99 -8.85 -9.58 14.82
CA GLY A 99 -8.70 -8.24 15.43
C GLY A 99 -7.26 -7.76 15.64
N ARG A 100 -6.25 -8.60 15.37
CA ARG A 100 -4.83 -8.24 15.51
C ARG A 100 -4.28 -7.70 14.19
N LEU A 101 -3.42 -6.69 14.28
CA LEU A 101 -2.67 -6.21 13.12
C LEU A 101 -1.71 -7.30 12.64
N VAL A 102 -1.73 -7.56 11.34
CA VAL A 102 -0.85 -8.52 10.67
C VAL A 102 -0.35 -7.94 9.35
N MET A 103 0.77 -8.48 8.87
CA MET A 103 1.28 -8.17 7.54
C MET A 103 1.33 -9.43 6.70
N SER A 104 1.18 -9.24 5.41
CA SER A 104 1.21 -10.34 4.45
C SER A 104 2.00 -9.95 3.22
N THR A 105 2.77 -10.90 2.71
CA THR A 105 3.28 -10.94 1.34
C THR A 105 2.65 -12.15 0.66
N PRO A 106 2.83 -12.36 -0.65
CA PRO A 106 2.40 -13.60 -1.29
C PRO A 106 2.87 -14.83 -0.52
N TRP A 107 1.91 -15.65 -0.10
CA TRP A 107 2.10 -16.89 0.67
C TRP A 107 2.59 -16.77 2.10
N GLN A 108 2.92 -15.57 2.60
CA GLN A 108 3.48 -15.41 3.94
C GLN A 108 2.64 -14.48 4.81
N LEU A 109 2.46 -14.89 6.06
CA LEU A 109 1.84 -14.12 7.12
C LEU A 109 2.88 -13.78 8.19
N PHE A 110 2.90 -12.52 8.59
CA PHE A 110 3.70 -12.01 9.69
C PHE A 110 2.73 -11.58 10.80
N SER A 111 2.69 -12.34 11.89
CA SER A 111 1.74 -12.12 12.99
C SER A 111 2.19 -11.03 13.97
N ALA A 112 3.36 -10.43 13.75
CA ALA A 112 3.92 -9.39 14.60
C ALA A 112 4.76 -8.41 13.78
N PHE A 113 4.64 -7.12 14.13
CA PHE A 113 5.47 -6.01 13.68
C PHE A 113 5.76 -5.09 14.86
N GLY A 114 6.85 -4.35 14.79
CA GLY A 114 7.12 -3.26 15.73
C GLY A 114 8.46 -2.61 15.46
N GLY A 115 9.05 -1.97 16.47
CA GLY A 115 10.32 -1.24 16.36
C GLY A 115 11.55 -2.06 15.92
N LYS A 116 11.43 -3.37 15.68
CA LYS A 116 12.46 -4.25 15.10
C LYS A 116 12.08 -4.81 13.71
N GLY A 117 11.01 -4.32 13.10
CA GLY A 117 10.51 -4.80 11.82
C GLY A 117 9.61 -6.02 11.94
N TYR A 118 9.70 -6.93 10.96
CA TYR A 118 8.79 -8.06 10.84
C TYR A 118 9.16 -9.19 11.80
N GLY A 119 8.16 -9.77 12.45
CA GLY A 119 8.32 -11.02 13.20
C GLY A 119 8.55 -12.23 12.27
N PRO A 120 8.57 -13.45 12.84
CA PRO A 120 8.65 -14.67 12.06
C PRO A 120 7.49 -14.78 11.05
N ALA A 121 7.80 -15.26 9.85
CA ALA A 121 6.81 -15.51 8.82
C ALA A 121 6.30 -16.95 8.89
N THR A 122 4.99 -17.14 8.75
CA THR A 122 4.37 -18.45 8.52
C THR A 122 3.78 -18.52 7.12
N ARG A 123 3.61 -19.74 6.59
CA ARG A 123 2.94 -19.93 5.31
C ARG A 123 1.43 -19.79 5.50
N ILE A 124 0.77 -19.06 4.59
CA ILE A 124 -0.69 -18.99 4.56
C ILE A 124 -1.25 -20.32 4.02
N PRO A 125 -2.11 -21.03 4.78
CA PRO A 125 -2.60 -22.36 4.40
C PRO A 125 -3.77 -22.25 3.42
N ILE A 126 -3.48 -22.39 2.13
CA ILE A 126 -4.48 -22.34 1.05
C ILE A 126 -4.68 -23.74 0.47
N GLU A 127 -5.94 -24.17 0.45
CA GLU A 127 -6.43 -25.44 -0.06
C GLU A 127 -6.94 -25.26 -1.50
N GLY A 128 -6.01 -25.19 -2.46
CA GLY A 128 -6.36 -25.14 -3.88
C GLY A 128 -5.59 -24.10 -4.68
N ALA A 129 -6.01 -23.92 -5.94
CA ALA A 129 -5.46 -22.90 -6.82
C ALA A 129 -6.09 -21.53 -6.51
N ILE A 130 -5.29 -20.47 -6.65
CA ILE A 130 -5.77 -19.09 -6.53
C ILE A 130 -6.15 -18.52 -7.90
N TRP A 131 -5.34 -18.84 -8.91
CA TRP A 131 -5.51 -18.32 -10.26
C TRP A 131 -5.13 -19.37 -11.31
N GLU A 132 -5.43 -19.06 -12.56
CA GLU A 132 -5.20 -19.91 -13.72
C GLU A 132 -3.71 -20.18 -13.94
N LYS A 133 -3.39 -21.25 -14.67
CA LYS A 133 -2.00 -21.51 -15.04
C LYS A 133 -1.50 -20.36 -15.95
N ASP A 134 -0.22 -20.02 -15.83
CA ASP A 134 0.48 -19.03 -16.66
C ASP A 134 0.19 -17.54 -16.40
N VAL A 135 -0.50 -17.18 -15.31
CA VAL A 135 -0.60 -15.79 -14.85
C VAL A 135 0.79 -15.19 -14.61
N ARG A 136 1.05 -14.02 -15.20
CA ARG A 136 2.30 -13.27 -15.01
C ARG A 136 2.07 -12.11 -14.05
N ALA A 137 1.99 -12.44 -12.76
CA ALA A 137 1.72 -11.46 -11.71
C ALA A 137 2.88 -10.46 -11.55
N ARG A 138 2.60 -9.17 -11.79
CA ARG A 138 3.53 -8.06 -11.50
C ARG A 138 3.21 -7.35 -10.18
N ALA A 139 1.93 -7.09 -9.96
CA ALA A 139 1.38 -6.73 -8.66
C ALA A 139 0.77 -8.01 -8.06
N ASN A 140 1.06 -8.29 -6.79
CA ASN A 140 0.61 -9.52 -6.13
C ASN A 140 0.38 -9.27 -4.65
N GLN A 141 -0.79 -8.74 -4.30
CA GLN A 141 -1.09 -8.17 -2.99
C GLN A 141 -2.12 -9.01 -2.24
N TRP A 142 -1.81 -9.37 -1.00
CA TRP A 142 -2.61 -10.32 -0.21
C TRP A 142 -3.06 -9.62 1.07
N GLN A 143 -4.36 -9.60 1.38
CA GLN A 143 -4.92 -8.92 2.55
C GLN A 143 -6.01 -9.75 3.21
N PHE A 144 -6.19 -9.58 4.51
CA PHE A 144 -7.28 -10.20 5.25
C PHE A 144 -8.44 -9.22 5.47
N ALA A 145 -9.67 -9.68 5.20
CA ALA A 145 -10.90 -8.95 5.45
C ALA A 145 -12.09 -9.91 5.49
N ASP A 146 -13.04 -9.69 6.39
CA ASP A 146 -14.32 -10.44 6.42
C ASP A 146 -15.21 -9.94 5.26
N LEU A 147 -15.13 -10.61 4.11
CA LEU A 147 -15.91 -10.26 2.92
C LEU A 147 -17.20 -11.07 2.80
N THR A 148 -17.26 -12.25 3.42
CA THR A 148 -18.48 -13.08 3.48
C THR A 148 -19.45 -12.61 4.55
N GLY A 149 -19.00 -11.84 5.54
CA GLY A 149 -19.80 -11.37 6.67
C GLY A 149 -20.06 -12.45 7.72
N ASP A 150 -19.23 -13.50 7.77
CA ASP A 150 -19.36 -14.62 8.70
C ASP A 150 -18.55 -14.44 9.99
N GLY A 151 -17.83 -13.32 10.13
CA GLY A 151 -17.00 -13.00 11.28
C GLY A 151 -15.62 -13.65 11.24
N LEU A 152 -15.23 -14.28 10.14
CA LEU A 152 -13.88 -14.77 9.88
C LEU A 152 -13.26 -13.92 8.76
N GLU A 153 -12.05 -13.40 8.98
CA GLU A 153 -11.38 -12.70 7.87
C GLU A 153 -10.97 -13.69 6.77
N ASP A 154 -11.46 -13.43 5.56
CA ASP A 154 -11.06 -14.09 4.32
C ASP A 154 -9.74 -13.55 3.81
N LEU A 155 -9.11 -14.29 2.90
CA LEU A 155 -7.96 -13.80 2.15
C LEU A 155 -8.42 -13.19 0.82
N VAL A 156 -8.10 -11.92 0.62
CA VAL A 156 -8.30 -11.18 -0.63
C VAL A 156 -6.97 -11.07 -1.37
N VAL A 157 -6.95 -11.54 -2.61
CA VAL A 157 -5.74 -11.56 -3.43
C VAL A 157 -5.92 -10.70 -4.68
N GLY A 158 -5.18 -9.60 -4.76
CA GLY A 158 -5.12 -8.73 -5.92
C GLY A 158 -3.92 -9.05 -6.81
N ILE A 159 -4.16 -9.28 -8.10
CA ILE A 159 -3.14 -9.60 -9.10
C ILE A 159 -3.22 -8.61 -10.26
N GLY A 160 -2.07 -8.03 -10.61
CA GLY A 160 -1.87 -7.40 -11.91
C GLY A 160 -1.25 -8.42 -12.86
N ASP A 161 -2.03 -8.97 -13.79
CA ASP A 161 -1.59 -9.98 -14.74
C ASP A 161 -1.10 -9.34 -16.03
N TRP A 162 0.20 -9.50 -16.27
CA TRP A 162 0.93 -8.93 -17.39
C TRP A 162 1.17 -9.96 -18.51
N HIS A 163 0.49 -11.10 -18.49
CA HIS A 163 0.69 -12.15 -19.48
C HIS A 163 0.45 -11.61 -20.90
N GLU A 164 -0.73 -11.04 -21.17
CA GLU A 164 -1.08 -10.49 -22.48
C GLU A 164 -0.35 -9.17 -22.80
N TYR A 165 -0.29 -8.28 -21.82
CA TYR A 165 0.37 -6.96 -21.94
C TYR A 165 1.88 -7.06 -22.18
N GLY A 166 2.55 -8.02 -21.55
CA GLY A 166 3.99 -8.20 -21.61
C GLY A 166 4.79 -7.09 -20.91
N TRP A 167 5.06 -5.99 -21.61
CA TRP A 167 5.95 -4.89 -21.21
C TRP A 167 5.71 -3.66 -22.10
N ASP A 168 6.19 -2.50 -21.65
CA ASP A 168 5.88 -1.15 -22.18
C ASP A 168 6.35 -0.87 -23.63
N ASN A 169 7.18 -1.73 -24.22
CA ASN A 169 7.83 -1.52 -25.51
C ASN A 169 7.14 -2.22 -26.69
N ALA A 170 5.84 -2.48 -26.62
CA ALA A 170 5.11 -3.27 -27.63
C ALA A 170 4.40 -2.41 -28.69
N PHE A 171 5.13 -1.52 -29.34
CA PHE A 171 4.62 -0.71 -30.45
C PHE A 171 5.29 -1.08 -31.79
N ASP A 172 4.52 -1.10 -32.88
CA ASP A 172 5.06 -1.26 -34.24
C ASP A 172 5.72 0.03 -34.74
N ALA A 173 6.27 0.00 -35.96
CA ALA A 173 6.95 1.15 -36.58
C ALA A 173 6.00 2.33 -36.86
N GLN A 174 4.68 2.13 -36.79
CA GLN A 174 3.66 3.16 -36.96
C GLN A 174 3.14 3.67 -35.60
N GLY A 175 3.62 3.12 -34.49
CA GLY A 175 3.19 3.48 -33.14
C GLY A 175 1.91 2.79 -32.68
N ASN A 176 1.47 1.71 -33.34
CA ASN A 176 0.32 0.93 -32.87
C ASN A 176 0.74 -0.09 -31.82
N TRP A 177 -0.05 -0.22 -30.76
CA TRP A 177 0.15 -1.27 -29.76
C TRP A 177 -0.06 -2.67 -30.38
N THR A 178 0.82 -3.61 -30.05
CA THR A 178 0.89 -4.94 -30.69
C THR A 178 0.58 -6.12 -29.76
N ARG A 179 0.35 -5.85 -28.47
CA ARG A 179 0.08 -6.88 -27.46
C ARG A 179 -1.38 -6.83 -26.99
N GLY A 180 -1.74 -7.76 -26.11
CA GLY A 180 -3.06 -7.72 -25.49
C GLY A 180 -3.14 -6.68 -24.36
N PRO A 181 -4.31 -6.56 -23.72
CA PRO A 181 -4.52 -5.63 -22.62
C PRO A 181 -3.77 -6.04 -21.34
N LEU A 182 -3.67 -5.10 -20.40
CA LEU A 182 -3.24 -5.36 -19.03
C LEU A 182 -4.45 -5.72 -18.17
N HIS A 183 -4.35 -6.79 -17.39
CA HIS A 183 -5.45 -7.24 -16.54
C HIS A 183 -5.18 -6.98 -15.06
N GLY A 184 -6.23 -6.54 -14.36
CA GLY A 184 -6.34 -6.60 -12.91
C GLY A 184 -7.35 -7.69 -12.54
N HIS A 185 -7.02 -8.48 -11.52
CA HIS A 185 -7.93 -9.49 -10.98
C HIS A 185 -7.93 -9.40 -9.46
N VAL A 186 -9.10 -9.55 -8.87
CA VAL A 186 -9.27 -9.73 -7.42
C VAL A 186 -9.87 -11.09 -7.19
N TYR A 187 -9.30 -11.83 -6.25
CA TYR A 187 -9.76 -13.16 -5.87
C TYR A 187 -10.16 -13.16 -4.40
N LEU A 188 -11.33 -13.72 -4.10
CA LEU A 188 -11.73 -14.07 -2.74
C LEU A 188 -11.31 -15.51 -2.47
N VAL A 189 -10.58 -15.72 -1.39
CA VAL A 189 -10.17 -17.03 -0.89
C VAL A 189 -10.80 -17.19 0.49
N ALA A 190 -11.96 -17.85 0.53
CA ALA A 190 -12.79 -17.91 1.72
C ALA A 190 -12.10 -18.62 2.88
N ASN A 191 -12.25 -18.08 4.10
CA ASN A 191 -11.78 -18.74 5.31
C ASN A 191 -12.78 -19.81 5.78
N VAL A 192 -12.44 -21.07 5.57
CA VAL A 192 -13.23 -22.26 5.95
C VAL A 192 -12.73 -22.89 7.26
N GLY A 193 -11.90 -22.16 8.00
CA GLY A 193 -11.35 -22.56 9.29
C GLY A 193 -12.24 -22.15 10.46
N GLU A 194 -11.57 -21.78 11.54
CA GLU A 194 -12.17 -21.23 12.75
C GLU A 194 -11.31 -20.07 13.26
N LYS A 195 -11.87 -19.25 14.16
CA LYS A 195 -11.15 -18.14 14.80
C LYS A 195 -9.83 -18.60 15.40
N GLY A 196 -8.72 -17.92 15.10
CA GLY A 196 -7.38 -18.30 15.57
C GLY A 196 -6.73 -19.48 14.82
N LYS A 197 -7.45 -20.19 13.95
CA LYS A 197 -6.93 -21.27 13.09
C LYS A 197 -7.51 -21.16 11.68
N PRO A 198 -7.17 -20.08 10.94
CA PRO A 198 -7.70 -19.86 9.62
C PRO A 198 -7.23 -20.95 8.66
N ARG A 199 -8.11 -21.31 7.73
CA ARG A 199 -7.81 -22.23 6.63
C ARG A 199 -8.53 -21.73 5.40
N PHE A 200 -7.80 -21.49 4.33
CA PHE A 200 -8.35 -20.80 3.17
C PHE A 200 -8.65 -21.81 2.07
N ALA A 201 -9.85 -21.77 1.49
CA ALA A 201 -10.27 -22.68 0.45
C ALA A 201 -9.63 -22.35 -0.92
N GLY A 202 -10.18 -22.91 -2.01
CA GLY A 202 -9.88 -22.46 -3.36
C GLY A 202 -10.42 -21.06 -3.63
N ALA A 203 -9.81 -20.34 -4.57
CA ALA A 203 -10.19 -18.97 -4.85
C ALA A 203 -11.37 -18.84 -5.82
N THR A 204 -12.16 -17.78 -5.62
CA THR A 204 -13.16 -17.30 -6.57
C THR A 204 -12.70 -15.96 -7.14
N LYS A 205 -12.57 -15.85 -8.46
CA LYS A 205 -12.31 -14.58 -9.14
C LYS A 205 -13.54 -13.67 -8.99
N LEU A 206 -13.37 -12.50 -8.42
CA LEU A 206 -14.45 -11.53 -8.21
C LEU A 206 -14.74 -10.75 -9.48
N ALA A 207 -16.01 -10.39 -9.66
CA ALA A 207 -16.54 -9.69 -10.84
C ALA A 207 -17.46 -8.53 -10.42
N ALA A 208 -17.44 -7.45 -11.21
CA ALA A 208 -18.42 -6.37 -11.17
C ALA A 208 -19.56 -6.67 -12.16
N GLY A 209 -20.59 -7.37 -11.67
CA GLY A 209 -21.68 -7.85 -12.53
C GLY A 209 -21.19 -8.90 -13.53
N ALA A 210 -21.33 -8.64 -14.83
CA ALA A 210 -20.86 -9.55 -15.88
C ALA A 210 -19.41 -9.32 -16.30
N ALA A 211 -18.74 -8.28 -15.78
CA ALA A 211 -17.37 -7.92 -16.11
C ALA A 211 -16.42 -8.19 -14.93
N PRO A 212 -15.12 -8.47 -15.16
CA PRO A 212 -14.12 -8.49 -14.09
C PRO A 212 -14.07 -7.14 -13.35
N LEU A 213 -13.69 -7.20 -12.06
CA LEU A 213 -13.36 -5.99 -11.27
C LEU A 213 -12.10 -5.29 -11.78
#